data_AF-A0A1X7SEW5-F1
#
_entry.id   AF-A0A1X7SEW5-F1
#
_cell.length_a   1.000
_cell.length_b   1.000
_cell.length_c   1.000
_cell.angle_alpha   90.00
_cell.angle_beta   90.00
_cell.angle_gamma   90.00
#
_symmetry.space_group_name_H-M   'P 1'
#
loop_
_entity.id
_entity.type
_entity.pdbx_description
1 polymer ?
#
loop_
_entity_poly.entity_id
_entity_poly.type
_entity_poly.pdbx_seq_one_letter_code
_entity_poly.pdbx_strand_id
1 'polypeptide(L)'
;ITSCPSLEVPSNSRRVTIPTAVSSSSVPIGSVVYHICSEEFDLHGSSARKCQTNGKWSGDPVTCVARNLTCTGPEKMMDSAGRMCLCTNGTLTNCHRYRQDWLNLTSQQKEEYITAVKTLSSDPLYQPLYRNLMIRYRNTSRTLSQSLEPSNTHFLPWNRYYLHQYEDMLRLVNPNLYIPYWDWTLLHQTPYQNPVFNSSSQGFGNSSNPATKCVNEGPFRQGKFKVVSQGKTKCLRREYGGATPLLSRLELEGE
;
A
#
# COMPACT_ATOMS: atom_id res chain seq x y z
N ILE A 1 -33.45 -13.36 -5.47
CA ILE A 1 -32.46 -12.40 -6.02
C ILE A 1 -31.10 -13.08 -5.98
N THR A 2 -30.38 -13.16 -7.10
CA THR A 2 -29.12 -13.92 -7.23
C THR A 2 -27.90 -13.03 -7.48
N SER A 3 -28.10 -11.72 -7.57
CA SER A 3 -27.08 -10.73 -7.91
C SER A 3 -27.46 -9.34 -7.42
N CYS A 4 -26.50 -8.43 -7.42
CA CYS A 4 -26.68 -7.01 -7.21
C CYS A 4 -26.67 -6.26 -8.54
N PRO A 5 -27.33 -5.08 -8.62
CA PRO A 5 -27.22 -4.22 -9.79
C PRO A 5 -25.77 -3.76 -10.00
N SER A 6 -25.42 -3.47 -11.26
CA SER A 6 -24.15 -2.80 -11.57
C SER A 6 -24.06 -1.46 -10.84
N LEU A 7 -22.87 -1.16 -10.29
CA LEU A 7 -22.58 0.15 -9.70
C LEU A 7 -21.97 1.04 -10.78
N GLU A 8 -22.55 2.20 -11.02
CA GLU A 8 -21.88 3.23 -11.80
C GLU A 8 -20.57 3.65 -11.13
N VAL A 9 -19.59 4.05 -11.94
CA VAL A 9 -18.33 4.58 -11.42
C VAL A 9 -18.56 6.07 -11.12
N PRO A 10 -18.44 6.52 -9.86
CA PRO A 10 -18.62 7.92 -9.53
C PRO A 10 -17.65 8.82 -10.31
N SER A 11 -18.08 10.04 -10.63
CA SER A 11 -17.22 11.06 -11.23
C SER A 11 -15.96 11.28 -10.39
N ASN A 12 -14.83 11.53 -11.05
CA ASN A 12 -13.52 11.70 -10.40
C ASN A 12 -13.10 10.51 -9.52
N SER A 13 -13.53 9.30 -9.89
CA SER A 13 -13.13 8.06 -9.24
C SER A 13 -12.71 7.01 -10.27
N ARG A 14 -12.03 5.97 -9.80
CA ARG A 14 -11.77 4.76 -10.56
C ARG A 14 -11.93 3.52 -9.70
N ARG A 15 -12.14 2.37 -10.36
CA ARG A 15 -12.18 1.07 -9.69
C ARG A 15 -10.79 0.56 -9.39
N VAL A 16 -10.58 0.01 -8.19
CA VAL A 16 -9.37 -0.76 -7.85
C VAL A 16 -9.65 -2.23 -8.18
N THR A 17 -8.90 -2.78 -9.14
CA THR A 17 -9.33 -3.95 -9.90
C THR A 17 -8.99 -5.28 -9.21
N ILE A 18 -9.97 -6.19 -9.15
CA ILE A 18 -9.80 -7.58 -9.60
C ILE A 18 -10.61 -7.65 -10.91
N PRO A 19 -10.11 -8.30 -11.99
CA PRO A 19 -10.90 -8.54 -13.19
C PRO A 19 -11.97 -9.60 -12.89
N THR A 20 -12.93 -9.26 -12.03
CA THR A 20 -14.20 -9.95 -12.03
C THR A 20 -15.00 -9.29 -13.14
N ALA A 21 -15.40 -10.09 -14.12
CA ALA A 21 -16.29 -9.68 -15.19
C ALA A 21 -17.58 -9.18 -14.55
N VAL A 22 -17.60 -7.90 -14.18
CA VAL A 22 -18.81 -7.16 -13.89
C VAL A 22 -19.51 -7.06 -15.23
N SER A 23 -20.38 -8.04 -15.51
CA SER A 23 -21.32 -7.91 -16.62
C SER A 23 -22.03 -6.56 -16.44
N SER A 24 -22.27 -5.86 -17.54
CA SER A 24 -22.76 -4.48 -17.53
C SER A 24 -24.08 -4.30 -16.75
N SER A 25 -24.85 -5.39 -16.55
CA SER A 25 -26.15 -5.36 -15.89
C SER A 25 -26.21 -5.99 -14.49
N SER A 26 -25.33 -6.94 -14.14
CA SER A 26 -25.52 -7.77 -12.94
C SER A 26 -24.20 -8.27 -12.32
N VAL A 27 -24.06 -8.11 -10.99
CA VAL A 27 -22.87 -8.50 -10.21
C VAL A 27 -23.18 -9.66 -9.26
N PRO A 28 -22.45 -10.78 -9.29
CA PRO A 28 -22.72 -11.94 -8.44
C PRO A 28 -22.67 -11.62 -6.93
N ILE A 29 -23.48 -12.34 -6.15
CA ILE A 29 -23.41 -12.33 -4.69
C ILE A 29 -22.00 -12.71 -4.24
N GLY A 30 -21.47 -11.96 -3.27
CA GLY A 30 -20.14 -12.15 -2.71
C GLY A 30 -19.03 -11.34 -3.39
N SER A 31 -19.26 -10.82 -4.61
CA SER A 31 -18.33 -9.90 -5.28
C SER A 31 -18.16 -8.60 -4.48
N VAL A 32 -16.96 -8.03 -4.54
CA VAL A 32 -16.62 -6.75 -3.91
C VAL A 32 -16.16 -5.78 -4.99
N VAL A 33 -16.67 -4.55 -4.92
CA VAL A 33 -16.26 -3.45 -5.79
C VAL A 33 -15.55 -2.41 -4.93
N TYR A 34 -14.38 -1.98 -5.39
CA TYR A 34 -13.52 -1.02 -4.71
C TYR A 34 -13.41 0.25 -5.54
N HIS A 35 -13.51 1.42 -4.91
CA HIS A 35 -13.33 2.71 -5.55
C HIS A 35 -12.30 3.55 -4.80
N ILE A 36 -11.56 4.32 -5.58
CA ILE A 36 -10.66 5.36 -5.08
C ILE A 36 -10.93 6.65 -5.86
N CYS A 37 -10.90 7.78 -5.19
CA CYS A 37 -11.02 9.08 -5.83
C CYS A 37 -9.69 9.48 -6.49
N SER A 38 -9.80 10.26 -7.58
CA SER A 38 -8.68 10.94 -8.22
C SER A 38 -7.91 11.81 -7.23
N GLU A 39 -6.69 12.18 -7.61
CA GLU A 39 -5.98 13.26 -6.89
C GLU A 39 -6.89 14.48 -6.76
N GLU A 40 -6.79 15.21 -5.65
CA GLU A 40 -7.62 16.40 -5.33
C GLU A 40 -9.04 16.15 -4.81
N PHE A 41 -9.56 14.92 -4.87
CA PHE A 41 -10.87 14.57 -4.30
C PHE A 41 -10.77 13.70 -3.04
N ASP A 42 -11.63 13.99 -2.06
CA ASP A 42 -11.85 13.15 -0.87
C ASP A 42 -12.98 12.16 -1.09
N LEU A 43 -12.76 10.93 -0.62
CA LEU A 43 -13.75 9.86 -0.68
C LEU A 43 -14.73 9.99 0.48
N HIS A 44 -16.01 10.17 0.15
CA HIS A 44 -17.11 10.08 1.10
C HIS A 44 -17.88 8.78 0.82
N GLY A 45 -18.26 8.06 1.87
CA GLY A 45 -18.92 6.76 1.80
C GLY A 45 -17.95 5.58 1.94
N SER A 46 -18.31 4.40 1.41
CA SER A 46 -17.54 3.17 1.59
C SER A 46 -16.64 2.86 0.39
N SER A 47 -15.32 2.93 0.58
CA SER A 47 -14.30 2.60 -0.45
C SER A 47 -14.43 1.18 -1.02
N ALA A 48 -15.07 0.27 -0.27
CA ALA A 48 -15.34 -1.10 -0.67
C ALA A 48 -16.79 -1.48 -0.35
N ARG A 49 -17.49 -2.06 -1.34
CA ARG A 49 -18.89 -2.50 -1.22
C ARG A 49 -19.02 -3.92 -1.70
N LYS A 50 -19.68 -4.77 -0.89
CA LYS A 50 -19.90 -6.19 -1.16
C LYS A 50 -21.34 -6.44 -1.58
N CYS A 51 -21.53 -7.26 -2.62
CA CYS A 51 -22.86 -7.72 -3.00
C CYS A 51 -23.34 -8.77 -1.98
N GLN A 52 -24.41 -8.45 -1.25
CA GLN A 52 -24.94 -9.29 -0.17
C GLN A 52 -25.97 -10.28 -0.70
N THR A 53 -26.32 -11.29 0.11
CA THR A 53 -27.28 -12.35 -0.23
C THR A 53 -28.70 -11.86 -0.49
N ASN A 54 -29.04 -10.66 0.01
CA ASN A 54 -30.32 -9.99 -0.25
C ASN A 54 -30.34 -9.23 -1.60
N GLY A 55 -29.26 -9.28 -2.40
CA GLY A 55 -29.13 -8.56 -3.66
C GLY A 55 -28.87 -7.06 -3.54
N LYS A 56 -28.51 -6.57 -2.34
CA LYS A 56 -28.14 -5.19 -2.09
C LYS A 56 -26.64 -5.07 -1.82
N TRP A 57 -26.11 -3.87 -2.09
CA TRP A 57 -24.73 -3.53 -1.79
C TRP A 57 -24.57 -3.14 -0.33
N SER A 58 -23.51 -3.64 0.32
CA SER A 58 -23.11 -3.15 1.64
C SER A 58 -22.57 -1.73 1.58
N GLY A 59 -22.60 -1.04 2.72
CA GLY A 59 -22.00 0.28 2.89
C GLY A 59 -22.62 1.38 2.02
N ASP A 60 -22.07 2.57 2.17
CA ASP A 60 -22.61 3.77 1.56
C ASP A 60 -22.05 3.97 0.14
N PRO A 61 -22.86 4.51 -0.80
CA PRO A 61 -22.37 4.92 -2.11
C PRO A 61 -21.18 5.86 -2.01
N VAL A 62 -20.23 5.72 -2.92
CA VAL A 62 -19.03 6.56 -2.97
C VAL A 62 -19.34 7.86 -3.69
N THR A 63 -18.97 8.98 -3.09
CA THR A 63 -18.89 10.29 -3.74
C THR A 63 -17.49 10.87 -3.57
N CYS A 64 -16.97 11.48 -4.63
CA CYS A 64 -15.66 12.13 -4.62
C CYS A 64 -15.87 13.64 -4.57
N VAL A 65 -15.59 14.24 -3.42
CA VAL A 65 -15.80 15.68 -3.17
C VAL A 65 -14.49 16.42 -3.36
N ALA A 66 -14.51 17.51 -4.13
CA ALA A 66 -13.32 18.33 -4.34
C ALA A 66 -12.87 18.92 -3.00
N ARG A 67 -11.58 18.82 -2.70
CA ARG A 67 -11.02 19.39 -1.48
C ARG A 67 -11.01 20.90 -1.58
N ASN A 68 -11.66 21.59 -0.64
CA ASN A 68 -11.55 23.03 -0.52
C ASN A 68 -10.42 23.36 0.47
N LEU A 69 -9.21 23.51 -0.05
CA LEU A 69 -8.02 23.76 0.75
C LEU A 69 -7.50 25.17 0.48
N THR A 70 -7.75 26.06 1.43
CA THR A 70 -7.18 27.42 1.45
C THR A 70 -5.77 27.38 2.03
N CYS A 71 -4.91 28.26 1.55
CA CYS A 71 -3.55 28.40 2.06
C CYS A 71 -3.16 29.86 2.26
N THR A 72 -2.34 30.09 3.27
CA THR A 72 -1.67 31.36 3.53
C THR A 72 -0.22 31.02 3.86
N GLY A 73 0.71 31.23 2.94
CA GLY A 73 2.07 30.77 3.16
C GLY A 73 2.92 30.63 1.90
N PRO A 74 4.01 29.85 1.96
CA PRO A 74 4.95 29.69 0.86
C PRO A 74 4.30 29.00 -0.34
N GLU A 75 4.85 29.25 -1.53
CA GLU A 75 4.38 28.70 -2.80
C GLU A 75 4.29 27.17 -2.78
N LYS A 76 5.18 26.48 -2.05
CA LYS A 76 5.14 25.02 -1.86
C LYS A 76 4.95 24.69 -0.40
N MET A 77 3.94 23.88 -0.08
CA MET A 77 3.68 23.47 1.30
C MET A 77 2.98 22.12 1.40
N MET A 78 3.03 21.53 2.58
CA MET A 78 2.33 20.30 2.89
C MET A 78 0.90 20.59 3.37
N ASP A 79 -0.09 19.86 2.87
CA ASP A 79 -1.46 19.94 3.38
C ASP A 79 -1.67 19.10 4.65
N SER A 80 -2.88 19.15 5.22
CA SER A 80 -3.25 18.36 6.39
C SER A 80 -3.24 16.85 6.17
N ALA A 81 -3.26 16.39 4.91
CA ALA A 81 -3.18 14.99 4.52
C ALA A 81 -1.73 14.52 4.21
N GLY A 82 -0.72 15.39 4.38
CA GLY A 82 0.68 15.04 4.13
C GLY A 82 1.10 15.09 2.65
N ARG A 83 0.34 15.75 1.79
CA ARG A 83 0.61 15.92 0.36
C ARG A 83 1.35 17.22 0.10
N MET A 84 2.25 17.22 -0.88
CA MET A 84 2.93 18.43 -1.31
C MET A 84 2.04 19.16 -2.34
N CYS A 85 1.76 20.42 -2.08
CA CYS A 85 0.85 21.25 -2.87
C CYS A 85 1.51 22.58 -3.25
N LEU A 86 0.95 23.23 -4.28
CA LEU A 86 1.27 24.60 -4.64
C LEU A 86 0.22 25.56 -4.07
N CYS A 87 0.63 26.58 -3.33
CA CYS A 87 -0.26 27.65 -2.90
C CYS A 87 -0.32 28.74 -3.99
N THR A 88 -1.43 28.82 -4.71
CA THR A 88 -1.64 29.80 -5.78
C THR A 88 -2.89 30.62 -5.48
N ASN A 89 -2.75 31.93 -5.35
CA ASN A 89 -3.84 32.86 -5.03
C ASN A 89 -4.69 32.42 -3.81
N GLY A 90 -4.03 31.92 -2.77
CA GLY A 90 -4.70 31.50 -1.52
C GLY A 90 -5.39 30.14 -1.59
N THR A 91 -5.22 29.38 -2.67
CA THR A 91 -5.78 28.03 -2.85
C THR A 91 -4.67 27.01 -3.08
N LEU A 92 -4.75 25.85 -2.43
CA LEU A 92 -3.87 24.73 -2.72
C LEU A 92 -4.27 24.07 -4.04
N THR A 93 -3.31 24.00 -4.95
CA THR A 93 -3.45 23.41 -6.28
C THR A 93 -2.31 22.42 -6.55
N ASN A 94 -2.47 21.53 -7.54
CA ASN A 94 -1.42 20.60 -7.99
C ASN A 94 -0.84 19.73 -6.85
N CYS A 95 -1.73 19.32 -5.96
CA CYS A 95 -1.38 18.50 -4.81
C CYS A 95 -1.02 17.09 -5.21
N HIS A 96 0.16 16.63 -4.83
CA HIS A 96 0.64 15.29 -5.11
C HIS A 96 1.13 14.60 -3.83
N ARG A 97 1.06 13.27 -3.82
CA ARG A 97 1.63 12.47 -2.73
C ARG A 97 3.13 12.72 -2.63
N TYR A 98 3.60 12.99 -1.42
CA TYR A 98 5.02 13.12 -1.11
C TYR A 98 5.46 11.94 -0.27
N ARG A 99 6.19 11.01 -0.88
CA ARG A 99 6.71 9.83 -0.19
C ARG A 99 7.93 10.23 0.63
N GLN A 100 7.88 9.95 1.93
CA GLN A 100 8.90 10.31 2.90
C GLN A 100 9.66 9.08 3.40
N ASP A 101 10.85 9.32 3.95
CA ASP A 101 11.59 8.30 4.68
C ASP A 101 10.80 7.88 5.92
N TRP A 102 10.84 6.59 6.27
CA TRP A 102 10.22 6.04 7.47
C TRP A 102 10.62 6.81 8.75
N LEU A 103 11.87 7.27 8.85
CA LEU A 103 12.39 8.01 9.99
C LEU A 103 11.69 9.37 10.17
N ASN A 104 11.27 10.00 9.07
CA ASN A 104 10.62 11.32 9.07
C ASN A 104 9.11 11.25 9.35
N LEU A 105 8.51 10.05 9.35
CA LEU A 105 7.11 9.88 9.71
C LEU A 105 6.88 10.06 11.22
N THR A 106 5.75 10.68 11.57
CA THR A 106 5.27 10.75 12.95
C THR A 106 4.87 9.36 13.45
N SER A 107 4.84 9.19 14.78
CA SER A 107 4.35 7.96 15.43
C SER A 107 2.97 7.54 14.93
N GLN A 108 2.05 8.51 14.77
CA GLN A 108 0.70 8.25 14.26
C GLN A 108 0.73 7.76 12.80
N GLN A 109 1.50 8.41 11.92
CA GLN A 109 1.61 8.00 10.52
C GLN A 109 2.16 6.57 10.39
N LYS A 110 3.16 6.22 11.21
CA LYS A 110 3.71 4.85 11.26
C LYS A 110 2.63 3.85 11.68
N GLU A 111 1.87 4.13 12.73
CA GLU A 111 0.82 3.24 13.22
C GLU A 111 -0.34 3.09 12.24
N GLU A 112 -0.77 4.17 11.58
CA GLU A 112 -1.79 4.14 10.54
C GLU A 112 -1.35 3.28 9.35
N TYR A 113 -0.09 3.41 8.91
CA TYR A 113 0.46 2.58 7.84
C TYR A 113 0.46 1.09 8.24
N ILE A 114 0.99 0.76 9.42
CA ILE A 114 1.07 -0.63 9.91
C ILE A 114 -0.33 -1.23 10.06
N THR A 115 -1.28 -0.44 10.57
CA THR A 115 -2.67 -0.84 10.71
C THR A 115 -3.29 -1.13 9.35
N ALA A 116 -3.10 -0.26 8.35
CA ALA A 116 -3.63 -0.46 7.01
C ALA A 116 -3.09 -1.75 6.36
N VAL A 117 -1.78 -2.01 6.46
CA VAL A 117 -1.19 -3.27 5.95
C VAL A 117 -1.84 -4.49 6.60
N LYS A 118 -2.06 -4.46 7.91
CA LYS A 118 -2.71 -5.56 8.64
C LYS A 118 -4.18 -5.72 8.24
N THR A 119 -4.92 -4.62 8.11
CA THR A 119 -6.31 -4.62 7.63
C THR A 119 -6.40 -5.26 6.25
N LEU A 120 -5.59 -4.81 5.29
CA LEU A 120 -5.55 -5.40 3.94
C LEU A 120 -5.25 -6.90 3.97
N SER A 121 -4.38 -7.36 4.87
CA SER A 121 -3.99 -8.77 4.95
C SER A 121 -4.99 -9.69 5.62
N SER A 122 -5.99 -9.16 6.36
CA SER A 122 -6.81 -9.97 7.27
C SER A 122 -8.31 -9.71 7.16
N ASP A 123 -8.73 -8.50 6.80
CA ASP A 123 -10.14 -8.15 6.64
C ASP A 123 -10.73 -8.90 5.42
N PRO A 124 -11.83 -9.67 5.59
CA PRO A 124 -12.46 -10.40 4.49
C PRO A 124 -12.86 -9.54 3.29
N LEU A 125 -13.06 -8.24 3.49
CA LEU A 125 -13.41 -7.30 2.43
C LEU A 125 -12.20 -6.99 1.54
N TYR A 126 -10.99 -6.91 2.08
CA TYR A 126 -9.78 -6.50 1.33
C TYR A 126 -8.80 -7.64 1.05
N GLN A 127 -8.82 -8.69 1.88
CA GLN A 127 -7.87 -9.79 1.83
C GLN A 127 -7.81 -10.53 0.49
N PRO A 128 -8.92 -10.79 -0.23
CA PRO A 128 -8.84 -11.41 -1.55
C PRO A 128 -8.06 -10.57 -2.57
N LEU A 129 -8.30 -9.26 -2.59
CA LEU A 129 -7.59 -8.31 -3.45
C LEU A 129 -6.10 -8.26 -3.08
N TYR A 130 -5.79 -8.18 -1.78
CA TYR A 130 -4.41 -8.12 -1.28
C TYR A 130 -3.64 -9.37 -1.65
N ARG A 131 -4.25 -10.54 -1.41
CA ARG A 131 -3.66 -11.84 -1.73
C ARG A 131 -3.38 -11.97 -3.22
N ASN A 132 -4.28 -11.53 -4.09
CA ASN A 132 -4.09 -11.56 -5.53
C ASN A 132 -2.87 -10.72 -5.94
N LEU A 133 -2.79 -9.47 -5.45
CA LEU A 133 -1.66 -8.58 -5.73
C LEU A 133 -0.32 -9.19 -5.28
N MET A 134 -0.27 -9.76 -4.07
CA MET A 134 0.93 -10.43 -3.54
C MET A 134 1.35 -11.66 -4.37
N ILE A 135 0.38 -12.50 -4.79
CA ILE A 135 0.65 -13.67 -5.64
C ILE A 135 1.16 -13.24 -7.01
N ARG A 136 0.53 -12.22 -7.62
CA ARG A 136 0.94 -11.68 -8.91
C ARG A 136 2.36 -11.14 -8.86
N TYR A 137 2.69 -10.34 -7.85
CA TYR A 137 4.04 -9.83 -7.64
C TYR A 137 5.06 -10.96 -7.58
N ARG A 138 4.83 -11.95 -6.71
CA ARG A 138 5.74 -13.09 -6.53
C ARG A 138 5.93 -13.90 -7.81
N ASN A 139 4.86 -14.14 -8.58
CA ASN A 139 4.95 -14.93 -9.80
C ASN A 139 5.70 -14.16 -10.88
N THR A 140 5.35 -12.89 -11.10
CA THR A 140 6.00 -12.06 -12.13
C THR A 140 7.44 -11.70 -11.75
N SER A 141 7.74 -11.42 -10.48
CA SER A 141 9.12 -11.15 -10.05
C SER A 141 10.03 -12.36 -10.27
N ARG A 142 9.54 -13.58 -10.04
CA ARG A 142 10.25 -14.83 -10.38
C ARG A 142 10.50 -14.95 -11.89
N THR A 143 9.49 -14.67 -12.71
CA THR A 143 9.63 -14.71 -14.17
C THR A 143 10.63 -13.67 -14.65
N LEU A 144 10.56 -12.44 -14.15
CA LEU A 144 11.51 -11.37 -14.49
C LEU A 144 12.92 -11.68 -14.01
N SER A 145 13.11 -12.31 -12.84
CA SER A 145 14.44 -12.73 -12.37
C SER A 145 15.04 -13.90 -13.16
N GLN A 146 14.20 -14.69 -13.82
CA GLN A 146 14.61 -15.83 -14.66
C GLN A 146 14.70 -15.45 -16.13
N SER A 147 14.32 -14.23 -16.51
CA SER A 147 14.39 -13.76 -17.89
C SER A 147 15.85 -13.74 -18.34
N LEU A 148 16.13 -14.42 -19.45
CA LEU A 148 17.44 -14.42 -20.10
C LEU A 148 17.70 -13.14 -20.91
N GLU A 149 16.78 -12.18 -20.89
CA GLU A 149 16.99 -10.90 -21.57
C GLU A 149 18.14 -10.11 -20.91
N PRO A 150 19.20 -9.76 -21.65
CA PRO A 150 20.42 -9.15 -21.11
C PRO A 150 20.21 -7.84 -20.34
N SER A 151 19.09 -7.15 -20.56
CA SER A 151 18.85 -5.78 -20.08
C SER A 151 17.75 -5.65 -19.04
N ASN A 152 16.93 -6.68 -18.80
CA ASN A 152 15.80 -6.69 -17.86
C ASN A 152 15.07 -5.32 -17.74
N THR A 153 14.79 -4.69 -18.90
CA THR A 153 14.32 -3.29 -18.97
C THR A 153 12.99 -3.06 -18.27
N HIS A 154 12.22 -4.13 -18.07
CA HIS A 154 10.94 -4.11 -17.40
C HIS A 154 11.03 -4.06 -15.87
N PHE A 155 12.20 -4.36 -15.27
CA PHE A 155 12.33 -4.45 -13.81
C PHE A 155 11.87 -3.16 -13.10
N LEU A 156 12.41 -2.00 -13.49
CA LEU A 156 12.08 -0.72 -12.87
C LEU A 156 10.62 -0.28 -13.11
N PRO A 157 10.11 -0.21 -14.35
CA PRO A 157 8.72 0.21 -14.58
C PRO A 157 7.71 -0.76 -13.98
N TRP A 158 7.99 -2.07 -13.97
CA TRP A 158 7.11 -3.06 -13.37
C TRP A 158 7.04 -2.92 -11.84
N ASN A 159 8.17 -2.79 -11.14
CA ASN A 159 8.17 -2.57 -9.69
C ASN A 159 7.47 -1.24 -9.33
N ARG A 160 7.68 -0.18 -10.13
CA ARG A 160 6.97 1.11 -9.95
C ARG A 160 5.45 0.94 -10.08
N TYR A 161 4.99 0.20 -11.09
CA TYR A 161 3.56 -0.08 -11.28
C TYR A 161 2.98 -0.99 -10.18
N TYR A 162 3.76 -1.94 -9.66
CA TYR A 162 3.37 -2.73 -8.49
C TYR A 162 3.18 -1.85 -7.25
N LEU A 163 4.15 -0.98 -6.94
CA LEU A 163 4.05 -0.06 -5.81
C LEU A 163 2.86 0.89 -5.97
N HIS A 164 2.56 1.36 -7.18
CA HIS A 164 1.35 2.15 -7.42
C HIS A 164 0.07 1.38 -7.07
N GLN A 165 -0.06 0.12 -7.50
CA GLN A 165 -1.22 -0.71 -7.14
C GLN A 165 -1.27 -1.02 -5.63
N TYR A 166 -0.12 -1.21 -4.99
CA TYR A 166 -0.05 -1.43 -3.54
C TYR A 166 -0.46 -0.18 -2.76
N GLU A 167 -0.08 1.01 -3.23
CA GLU A 167 -0.50 2.29 -2.65
C GLU A 167 -2.00 2.49 -2.80
N ASP A 168 -2.59 2.15 -3.95
CA ASP A 168 -4.05 2.17 -4.13
C ASP A 168 -4.76 1.31 -3.09
N MET A 169 -4.21 0.13 -2.79
CA MET A 169 -4.76 -0.74 -1.76
C MET A 169 -4.69 -0.09 -0.37
N LEU A 170 -3.56 0.50 0.02
CA LEU A 170 -3.46 1.23 1.29
C LEU A 170 -4.51 2.33 1.39
N ARG A 171 -4.74 3.03 0.28
CA ARG A 171 -5.72 4.12 0.18
C ARG A 171 -7.18 3.68 0.21
N LEU A 172 -7.47 2.41 -0.04
CA LEU A 172 -8.80 1.85 0.24
C LEU A 172 -9.10 1.82 1.75
N VAL A 173 -8.08 1.68 2.60
CA VAL A 173 -8.24 1.65 4.06
C VAL A 173 -8.15 3.06 4.65
N ASN A 174 -7.16 3.86 4.21
CA ASN A 174 -7.02 5.26 4.62
C ASN A 174 -6.55 6.08 3.40
N PRO A 175 -7.37 7.01 2.87
CA PRO A 175 -7.12 7.70 1.61
C PRO A 175 -5.86 8.60 1.62
N ASN A 176 -5.36 8.96 2.81
CA ASN A 176 -4.19 9.81 3.00
C ASN A 176 -2.87 9.03 3.06
N LEU A 177 -2.92 7.68 3.08
CA LEU A 177 -1.71 6.88 3.09
C LEU A 177 -0.96 6.93 1.75
N TYR A 178 0.36 6.89 1.87
CA TYR A 178 1.31 6.68 0.79
C TYR A 178 2.34 5.63 1.22
N ILE A 179 3.12 5.13 0.27
CA ILE A 179 4.23 4.22 0.57
C ILE A 179 5.44 5.04 1.03
N PRO A 180 5.88 4.93 2.29
CA PRO A 180 7.16 5.50 2.70
C PRO A 180 8.31 4.68 2.13
N TYR A 181 9.48 5.31 2.02
CA TYR A 181 10.70 4.59 1.68
C TYR A 181 11.54 4.35 2.92
N TRP A 182 12.45 3.39 2.80
CA TRP A 182 13.49 3.15 3.78
C TRP A 182 14.82 3.51 3.11
N ASP A 183 15.42 4.63 3.52
CA ASP A 183 16.78 4.96 3.17
C ASP A 183 17.75 4.10 3.99
N TRP A 184 18.14 3.00 3.39
CA TRP A 184 19.05 2.03 3.97
C TRP A 184 20.49 2.55 4.04
N THR A 185 20.83 3.64 3.33
CA THR A 185 22.18 4.21 3.34
C THR A 185 22.52 4.87 4.69
N LEU A 186 21.52 5.43 5.37
CA LEU A 186 21.67 6.11 6.66
C LEU A 186 22.17 5.20 7.79
N LEU A 187 21.82 3.91 7.75
CA LEU A 187 22.20 2.91 8.76
C LEU A 187 22.75 1.64 8.13
N HIS A 188 23.53 1.76 7.04
CA HIS A 188 24.05 0.62 6.29
C HIS A 188 24.98 -0.30 7.10
N GLN A 189 25.68 0.22 8.12
CA GLN A 189 26.56 -0.59 8.99
C GLN A 189 25.77 -1.44 9.99
N THR A 190 24.60 -0.95 10.41
CA THR A 190 23.72 -1.59 11.39
C THR A 190 22.26 -1.55 10.92
N PRO A 191 21.94 -2.11 9.73
CA PRO A 191 20.65 -1.90 9.07
C PRO A 191 19.47 -2.37 9.91
N TYR A 192 19.69 -3.36 10.78
CA TYR A 192 18.66 -3.93 11.66
C TYR A 192 18.45 -3.18 12.98
N GLN A 193 19.31 -2.19 13.27
CA GLN A 193 19.06 -1.20 14.33
C GLN A 193 18.19 -0.04 13.83
N ASN A 194 17.90 0.04 12.53
CA ASN A 194 17.03 1.07 11.98
C ASN A 194 15.61 0.98 12.58
N PRO A 195 15.02 2.10 13.03
CA PRO A 195 13.65 2.16 13.56
C PRO A 195 12.56 1.52 12.69
N VAL A 196 12.78 1.37 11.39
CA VAL A 196 11.89 0.59 10.50
C VAL A 196 11.70 -0.84 11.01
N PHE A 197 12.71 -1.44 11.64
CA PHE A 197 12.62 -2.78 12.20
C PHE A 197 12.31 -2.80 13.70
N ASN A 198 11.91 -1.70 14.34
CA ASN A 198 11.57 -1.76 15.76
C ASN A 198 10.41 -2.76 16.01
N SER A 199 10.32 -3.25 17.25
CA SER A 199 9.28 -4.21 17.67
C SER A 199 8.02 -3.55 18.25
N SER A 200 7.92 -2.22 18.22
CA SER A 200 6.74 -1.49 18.70
C SER A 200 5.61 -1.53 17.66
N SER A 201 4.50 -0.83 17.92
CA SER A 201 3.41 -0.61 16.96
C SER A 201 3.86 0.12 15.68
N GLN A 202 5.04 0.75 15.71
CA GLN A 202 5.55 1.69 14.71
C GLN A 202 6.67 1.10 13.84
N GLY A 203 6.83 -0.22 13.81
CA GLY A 203 7.87 -0.86 13.04
C GLY A 203 7.46 -2.24 12.58
N PHE A 204 8.31 -2.83 11.75
CA PHE A 204 8.03 -4.11 11.11
C PHE A 204 8.58 -5.31 11.90
N GLY A 205 9.31 -5.09 12.99
CA GLY A 205 9.96 -6.10 13.85
C GLY A 205 11.36 -6.52 13.39
N ASN A 206 12.30 -6.66 14.33
CA ASN A 206 13.70 -7.03 14.07
C ASN A 206 14.10 -8.35 14.73
N SER A 207 13.21 -9.01 15.46
CA SER A 207 13.54 -10.23 16.18
C SER A 207 13.02 -11.43 15.43
N SER A 208 13.80 -12.52 15.44
CA SER A 208 13.39 -13.81 14.90
C SER A 208 13.77 -14.92 15.86
N ASN A 209 12.86 -15.89 16.02
CA ASN A 209 13.08 -17.06 16.85
C ASN A 209 14.26 -17.87 16.28
N PRO A 210 15.31 -18.19 17.07
CA PRO A 210 16.51 -18.84 16.57
C PRO A 210 16.27 -20.20 15.90
N ALA A 211 15.27 -20.95 16.36
CA ALA A 211 14.94 -22.30 15.87
C ALA A 211 14.02 -22.28 14.63
N THR A 212 12.99 -21.43 14.63
CA THR A 212 11.98 -21.41 13.55
C THR A 212 12.23 -20.35 12.49
N LYS A 213 13.13 -19.40 12.78
CA LYS A 213 13.41 -18.17 12.03
C LYS A 213 12.21 -17.25 11.84
N CYS A 214 11.09 -17.54 12.52
CA CYS A 214 9.89 -16.73 12.46
C CYS A 214 10.09 -15.43 13.24
N VAL A 215 9.59 -14.31 12.71
CA VAL A 215 9.49 -13.06 13.44
C VAL A 215 8.62 -13.27 14.68
N ASN A 216 9.15 -12.97 15.86
CA ASN A 216 8.51 -13.26 17.15
C ASN A 216 8.01 -12.01 17.90
N GLU A 217 8.36 -10.79 17.47
CA GLU A 217 7.86 -9.55 18.06
C GLU A 217 7.28 -8.57 17.02
N GLY A 218 6.70 -7.48 17.51
CA GLY A 218 6.08 -6.48 16.67
C GLY A 218 4.75 -6.87 16.04
N PRO A 219 4.20 -6.01 15.18
CA PRO A 219 2.85 -6.14 14.62
C PRO A 219 2.70 -7.34 13.67
N PHE A 220 3.82 -7.81 13.09
CA PHE A 220 3.87 -8.88 12.10
C PHE A 220 4.41 -10.21 12.63
N ARG A 221 4.51 -10.37 13.96
CA ARG A 221 4.95 -11.62 14.58
C ARG A 221 4.07 -12.82 14.24
N GLN A 222 4.64 -14.01 14.41
CA GLN A 222 3.93 -15.28 14.30
C GLN A 222 2.64 -15.27 15.13
N GLY A 223 1.55 -15.76 14.53
CA GLY A 223 0.23 -15.79 15.15
C GLY A 223 -0.55 -14.47 15.07
N LYS A 224 0.10 -13.33 14.75
CA LYS A 224 -0.55 -12.03 14.56
C LYS A 224 -0.60 -11.57 13.09
N PHE A 225 0.26 -12.13 12.25
CA PHE A 225 0.23 -11.90 10.80
C PHE A 225 0.35 -13.21 10.03
N LYS A 226 -0.46 -13.33 8.97
CA LYS A 226 -0.48 -14.50 8.09
C LYS A 226 0.13 -14.10 6.75
N VAL A 227 1.28 -14.68 6.44
CA VAL A 227 1.94 -14.47 5.14
C VAL A 227 1.12 -15.09 4.00
N VAL A 228 1.12 -14.42 2.84
CA VAL A 228 0.56 -14.98 1.60
C VAL A 228 1.53 -16.04 1.07
N SER A 229 1.33 -17.30 1.50
CA SER A 229 2.19 -18.43 1.15
C SER A 229 1.41 -19.52 0.40
N GLN A 230 2.12 -20.26 -0.46
CA GLN A 230 1.65 -21.51 -1.09
C GLN A 230 2.42 -22.74 -0.57
N GLY A 231 3.26 -22.59 0.45
CA GLY A 231 4.12 -23.65 0.99
C GLY A 231 3.98 -23.87 2.49
N LYS A 232 4.93 -24.63 3.07
CA LYS A 232 4.95 -24.99 4.50
C LYS A 232 5.25 -23.80 5.43
N THR A 233 5.77 -22.69 4.93
CA THR A 233 6.09 -21.51 5.73
C THR A 233 4.81 -20.76 6.12
N LYS A 234 4.49 -20.77 7.41
CA LYS A 234 3.27 -20.18 7.98
C LYS A 234 3.48 -18.82 8.68
N CYS A 235 4.71 -18.32 8.73
CA CYS A 235 5.10 -17.10 9.44
C CYS A 235 5.98 -16.21 8.55
N LEU A 236 6.04 -14.91 8.86
CA LEU A 236 7.09 -14.04 8.35
C LEU A 236 8.43 -14.49 8.95
N ARG A 237 9.48 -14.57 8.14
CA ARG A 237 10.83 -14.94 8.58
C ARG A 237 11.80 -13.82 8.26
N ARG A 238 12.78 -13.60 9.13
CA ARG A 238 13.92 -12.72 8.89
C ARG A 238 15.19 -13.41 9.40
N GLU A 239 16.24 -13.37 8.60
CA GLU A 239 17.55 -13.89 8.98
C GLU A 239 18.56 -12.79 8.73
N TYR A 240 19.25 -12.40 9.79
CA TYR A 240 20.21 -11.30 9.80
C TYR A 240 21.59 -11.91 9.57
N GLY A 241 22.15 -11.72 8.37
CA GLY A 241 23.35 -12.44 7.97
C GLY A 241 24.22 -11.77 6.91
N GLY A 242 24.01 -10.50 6.58
CA GLY A 242 24.87 -9.79 5.62
C GLY A 242 25.07 -8.34 6.00
N ALA A 243 26.30 -7.85 5.84
CA ALA A 243 26.51 -6.44 5.56
C ALA A 243 25.73 -6.12 4.28
N THR A 244 24.94 -5.04 4.26
CA THR A 244 24.49 -4.49 2.97
C THR A 244 25.74 -4.22 2.12
N PRO A 245 25.71 -4.44 0.79
CA PRO A 245 26.83 -4.04 -0.05
C PRO A 245 27.20 -2.60 0.29
N LEU A 246 28.45 -2.38 0.70
CA LEU A 246 28.97 -1.04 0.87
C LEU A 246 28.97 -0.44 -0.54
N LEU A 247 27.95 0.35 -0.88
CA LEU A 247 28.07 1.20 -2.06
C LEU A 247 29.24 2.12 -1.78
N SER A 248 30.23 2.09 -2.66
CA SER A 248 31.31 3.04 -2.65
C SER A 248 30.75 4.46 -2.75
N ARG A 249 31.52 5.43 -2.26
CA ARG A 249 31.16 6.85 -2.36
C ARG A 249 30.86 7.26 -3.82
N LEU A 250 31.59 6.69 -4.78
CA LEU A 250 31.39 6.87 -6.22
C LEU A 250 30.01 6.37 -6.69
N GLU A 251 29.55 5.22 -6.20
CA GLU A 251 28.23 4.67 -6.54
C GLU A 251 27.05 5.46 -5.92
N LEU A 252 27.29 6.20 -4.84
CA LEU A 252 26.31 7.07 -4.19
C LEU A 252 26.25 8.47 -4.81
N GLU A 253 27.38 8.98 -5.30
CA GLU A 253 27.50 10.32 -5.90
C GLU A 253 27.15 10.33 -7.40
N GLY A 254 27.04 9.16 -8.05
CA GLY A 254 26.55 9.05 -9.43
C GLY A 254 27.52 9.57 -10.48
N GLU A 255 28.83 9.40 -10.25
CA GLU A 255 29.90 9.64 -11.23
C GLU A 255 30.31 8.37 -11.98
#